data_AF-A0A090QH13-F1
#
_entry.id   AF-A0A090QH13-F1
#
_cell.length_a   1.000
_cell.length_b   1.000
_cell.length_c   1.000
_cell.angle_alpha   90.00
_cell.angle_beta   90.00
_cell.angle_gamma   90.00
#
_symmetry.space_group_name_H-M   'P 1'
#
loop_
_entity.id
_entity.type
_entity.pdbx_description
1 polymer ?
#
loop_
_entity_poly.entity_id
_entity_poly.type
_entity_poly.pdbx_seq_one_letter_code
_entity_poly.pdbx_strand_id
1 'polypeptide(L)'
;MYKLVALDMDGTLLNSQKAISPRTKQAIHAAREQGVHVVLASGRPLEGMTKYLDELEMRGENDYVLSYNASLVQRIASKTVIRKQIMTGRDAKNIASLANDFGTFVHAFSPERGLITPQNNPYTQHESEINDVAVTEVDFSTLSDDEEIIKVMMIADPEVLSAAIAQLPASLYEQYTVVQSAPFFLELMNPNSNKAPVSLCWPSTLASALRM
;
A
#
# COMPACT_ATOMS: atom_id res chain seq x y z
N MET A 1 10.21 -6.58 27.14
CA MET A 1 8.93 -7.11 26.63
C MET A 1 8.59 -6.34 25.36
N TYR A 2 8.22 -7.01 24.27
CA TYR A 2 7.79 -6.31 23.05
C TYR A 2 6.37 -5.81 23.24
N LYS A 3 6.07 -4.63 22.68
CA LYS A 3 4.74 -4.02 22.79
C LYS A 3 4.05 -3.84 21.44
N LEU A 4 4.79 -4.09 20.36
CA LEU A 4 4.29 -4.01 19.00
C LEU A 4 4.93 -5.10 18.15
N VAL A 5 4.11 -5.72 17.29
CA VAL A 5 4.54 -6.60 16.21
C VAL A 5 3.88 -6.12 14.92
N ALA A 6 4.69 -5.67 13.95
CA ALA A 6 4.22 -5.39 12.61
C ALA A 6 4.43 -6.63 11.73
N LEU A 7 3.39 -7.08 11.05
CA LEU A 7 3.40 -8.25 10.19
C LEU A 7 3.18 -7.83 8.75
N ASP A 8 4.17 -8.12 7.91
CA ASP A 8 3.95 -8.12 6.47
C ASP A 8 3.00 -9.26 6.08
N MET A 9 2.36 -9.13 4.92
CA MET A 9 1.31 -10.06 4.49
C MET A 9 1.82 -11.10 3.50
N ASP A 10 2.01 -10.70 2.24
CA ASP A 10 2.35 -11.61 1.15
C ASP A 10 3.77 -12.14 1.31
N GLY A 11 3.91 -13.47 1.42
CA GLY A 11 5.21 -14.11 1.66
C GLY A 11 5.64 -14.14 3.14
N THR A 12 4.84 -13.55 4.05
CA THR A 12 5.11 -13.53 5.49
C THR A 12 3.94 -14.13 6.30
N LEU A 13 2.85 -13.38 6.52
CA LEU A 13 1.65 -13.86 7.22
C LEU A 13 0.88 -14.90 6.41
N LEU A 14 0.78 -14.67 5.10
CA LEU A 14 0.02 -15.49 4.17
C LEU A 14 0.90 -16.59 3.57
N ASN A 15 0.38 -17.81 3.57
CA ASN A 15 1.02 -18.93 2.87
C ASN A 15 0.82 -18.83 1.35
N SER A 16 1.34 -19.82 0.61
CA SER A 16 1.20 -19.92 -0.85
C SER A 16 -0.25 -19.96 -1.35
N GLN A 17 -1.21 -20.34 -0.50
CA GLN A 17 -2.64 -20.39 -0.78
C GLN A 17 -3.36 -19.10 -0.35
N LYS A 18 -2.62 -18.04 -0.02
CA LYS A 18 -3.14 -16.76 0.48
C LYS A 18 -4.03 -16.92 1.74
N ALA A 19 -3.69 -17.88 2.59
CA ALA A 19 -4.40 -18.17 3.83
C ALA A 19 -3.50 -17.99 5.07
N ILE A 20 -4.13 -17.70 6.21
CA ILE A 20 -3.46 -17.62 7.52
C ILE A 20 -3.53 -18.99 8.19
N SER A 21 -2.38 -19.55 8.57
CA SER A 21 -2.34 -20.86 9.24
C SER A 21 -3.00 -20.80 10.62
N PRO A 22 -3.64 -21.89 11.10
CA PRO A 22 -4.21 -21.93 12.46
C PRO A 22 -3.19 -21.61 13.55
N ARG A 23 -1.94 -22.10 13.38
CA ARG A 23 -0.83 -21.80 14.30
C ARG A 23 -0.52 -20.31 14.34
N THR A 24 -0.49 -19.64 13.19
CA THR A 24 -0.20 -18.20 13.11
C THR A 24 -1.30 -17.38 13.77
N LYS A 25 -2.58 -17.74 13.54
CA LYS A 25 -3.70 -17.09 14.22
C LYS A 25 -3.56 -17.20 15.74
N GLN A 26 -3.34 -18.41 16.26
CA GLN A 26 -3.16 -18.64 17.70
C GLN A 26 -2.01 -17.81 18.28
N ALA A 27 -0.88 -17.71 17.57
CA ALA A 27 0.24 -16.87 18.00
C ALA A 27 -0.10 -15.38 18.05
N ILE A 28 -0.86 -14.88 17.06
CA ILE A 28 -1.34 -13.50 17.03
C ILE A 28 -2.28 -13.23 18.20
N HIS A 29 -3.26 -14.10 18.43
CA HIS A 29 -4.18 -13.96 19.57
C HIS A 29 -3.43 -13.98 20.90
N ALA A 30 -2.51 -14.93 21.11
CA ALA A 30 -1.72 -15.02 22.34
C ALA A 30 -0.85 -13.78 22.58
N ALA A 31 -0.31 -13.15 21.53
CA ALA A 31 0.42 -11.89 21.65
C ALA A 31 -0.51 -10.73 22.06
N ARG A 32 -1.70 -10.65 21.44
CA ARG A 32 -2.70 -9.62 21.77
C ARG A 32 -3.24 -9.78 23.19
N GLU A 33 -3.45 -11.00 23.66
CA GLU A 33 -3.84 -11.30 25.06
C GLU A 33 -2.79 -10.82 26.08
N GLN A 34 -1.52 -10.75 25.68
CA GLN A 34 -0.44 -10.19 26.49
C GLN A 34 -0.31 -8.66 26.38
N GLY A 35 -1.25 -7.99 25.70
CA GLY A 35 -1.24 -6.54 25.51
C GLY A 35 -0.30 -6.05 24.39
N VAL A 36 0.19 -6.94 23.54
CA VAL A 36 1.01 -6.57 22.38
C VAL A 36 0.11 -6.08 21.25
N HIS A 37 0.41 -4.90 20.70
CA HIS A 37 -0.25 -4.42 19.49
C HIS A 37 0.27 -5.18 18.27
N VAL A 38 -0.58 -6.02 17.66
CA VAL A 38 -0.29 -6.64 16.37
C VAL A 38 -0.88 -5.76 15.28
N VAL A 39 -0.09 -5.49 14.23
CA VAL A 39 -0.44 -4.55 13.15
C VAL A 39 -0.12 -5.20 11.82
N LEU A 40 -1.04 -5.16 10.86
CA LEU A 40 -0.73 -5.56 9.48
C LEU A 40 -0.08 -4.41 8.73
N ALA A 41 1.01 -4.70 8.02
CA ALA A 41 1.77 -3.72 7.24
C ALA A 41 2.01 -4.22 5.82
N SER A 42 1.20 -3.73 4.87
CA SER A 42 1.14 -4.27 3.51
C SER A 42 1.27 -3.19 2.43
N GLY A 43 1.61 -3.63 1.21
CA GLY A 43 1.47 -2.82 0.01
C GLY A 43 0.01 -2.65 -0.45
N ARG A 44 -0.88 -3.50 0.09
CA ARG A 44 -2.31 -3.51 -0.22
C ARG A 44 -3.05 -2.26 0.32
N PRO A 45 -4.16 -1.86 -0.32
CA PRO A 45 -5.20 -1.02 0.28
C PRO A 45 -5.85 -1.69 1.50
N LEU A 46 -6.61 -0.93 2.30
CA LEU A 46 -7.32 -1.46 3.47
C LEU A 46 -8.36 -2.51 3.06
N GLU A 47 -9.05 -2.28 1.96
CA GLU A 47 -10.05 -3.15 1.35
C GLU A 47 -9.44 -4.55 1.12
N GLY A 48 -8.26 -4.60 0.48
CA GLY A 48 -7.52 -5.84 0.24
C GLY A 48 -6.98 -6.55 1.48
N MET A 49 -7.07 -5.93 2.66
CA MET A 49 -6.69 -6.50 3.95
C MET A 49 -7.88 -6.85 4.84
N THR A 50 -9.07 -6.32 4.55
CA THR A 50 -10.23 -6.36 5.45
C THR A 50 -10.59 -7.79 5.83
N LYS A 51 -10.69 -8.72 4.86
CA LYS A 51 -11.01 -10.12 5.14
C LYS A 51 -10.06 -10.80 6.15
N TYR A 52 -8.78 -10.42 6.13
CA TYR A 52 -7.76 -11.00 7.02
C TYR A 52 -7.79 -10.34 8.41
N LEU A 53 -8.06 -9.04 8.46
CA LEU A 53 -8.30 -8.34 9.72
C LEU A 53 -9.52 -8.92 10.42
N ASP A 54 -10.56 -9.27 9.68
CA ASP A 54 -11.77 -9.93 10.18
C ASP A 54 -11.45 -11.32 10.74
N GLU A 55 -10.71 -12.12 9.97
CA GLU A 55 -10.27 -13.47 10.34
C GLU A 55 -9.38 -13.49 11.59
N LEU A 56 -8.68 -12.38 11.88
CA LEU A 56 -7.83 -12.18 13.06
C LEU A 56 -8.53 -11.42 14.20
N GLU A 57 -9.81 -11.05 14.02
CA GLU A 57 -10.59 -10.26 14.98
C GLU A 57 -9.93 -8.92 15.33
N MET A 58 -9.29 -8.29 14.33
CA MET A 58 -8.59 -7.00 14.43
C MET A 58 -9.47 -5.85 13.92
N ARG A 59 -10.57 -5.59 14.63
CA ARG A 59 -11.60 -4.59 14.28
C ARG A 59 -11.85 -3.53 15.35
N GLY A 60 -11.08 -3.53 16.43
CA GLY A 60 -11.28 -2.63 17.56
C GLY A 60 -10.81 -1.20 17.29
N GLU A 61 -11.24 -0.28 18.15
CA GLU A 61 -10.82 1.13 18.12
C GLU A 61 -9.30 1.32 18.26
N ASN A 62 -8.61 0.35 18.87
CA ASN A 62 -7.17 0.35 19.09
C ASN A 62 -6.39 -0.56 18.12
N ASP A 63 -7.05 -1.07 17.07
CA ASP A 63 -6.38 -1.80 16.00
C ASP A 63 -6.01 -0.85 14.86
N TYR A 64 -4.79 -1.01 14.36
CA TYR A 64 -4.19 -0.15 13.34
C TYR A 64 -3.77 -0.98 12.14
N VAL A 65 -3.60 -0.30 11.01
CA VAL A 65 -3.12 -0.90 9.76
C VAL A 65 -2.21 0.07 9.04
N LEU A 66 -1.16 -0.47 8.42
CA LEU A 66 -0.27 0.22 7.48
C LEU A 66 -0.62 -0.28 6.08
N SER A 67 -1.26 0.55 5.27
CA SER A 67 -1.63 0.27 3.89
C SER A 67 -0.71 1.00 2.91
N TYR A 68 -0.66 0.53 1.66
CA TYR A 68 0.10 1.15 0.58
C TYR A 68 1.59 1.38 0.96
N ASN A 69 2.25 0.35 1.50
CA ASN A 69 3.62 0.42 2.02
C ASN A 69 3.84 1.54 3.05
N ALA A 70 2.84 1.75 3.90
CA ALA A 70 2.79 2.78 4.94
C ALA A 70 2.66 4.23 4.43
N SER A 71 2.22 4.43 3.18
CA SER A 71 1.68 5.74 2.74
C SER A 71 0.50 6.17 3.61
N LEU A 72 -0.28 5.21 4.11
CA LEU A 72 -1.35 5.45 5.06
C LEU A 72 -1.18 4.58 6.31
N VAL A 73 -1.35 5.23 7.47
CA VAL A 73 -1.55 4.58 8.77
C VAL A 73 -2.92 4.96 9.26
N GLN A 74 -3.77 3.98 9.55
CA GLN A 74 -5.16 4.24 9.92
C GLN A 74 -5.59 3.39 11.11
N ARG A 75 -6.56 3.90 11.88
CA ARG A 75 -7.38 3.07 12.76
C ARG A 75 -8.37 2.28 11.91
N ILE A 76 -8.55 1.00 12.23
CA ILE A 76 -9.40 0.12 11.43
C ILE A 76 -10.88 0.47 11.61
N ALA A 77 -11.36 0.53 12.86
CA ALA A 77 -12.78 0.75 13.16
C ALA A 77 -13.30 2.10 12.63
N SER A 78 -12.61 3.19 12.98
CA SER A 78 -13.03 4.55 12.64
C SER A 78 -12.57 5.02 11.25
N LYS A 79 -11.71 4.24 10.58
CA LYS A 79 -10.99 4.62 9.35
C LYS A 79 -10.16 5.91 9.48
N THR A 80 -9.96 6.43 10.69
CA THR A 80 -9.24 7.68 10.93
C THR A 80 -7.80 7.55 10.47
N VAL A 81 -7.38 8.47 9.60
CA VAL A 81 -5.99 8.57 9.15
C VAL A 81 -5.14 9.19 10.24
N ILE A 82 -4.13 8.42 10.66
CA ILE A 82 -3.19 8.77 11.72
C ILE A 82 -1.90 9.36 11.12
N ARG A 83 -1.45 8.82 9.99
CA ARG A 83 -0.34 9.33 9.20
C ARG A 83 -0.68 9.17 7.73
N LYS A 84 -0.31 10.19 6.95
CA LYS A 84 -0.53 10.26 5.51
C LYS A 84 0.74 10.76 4.84
N GLN A 85 1.28 9.99 3.91
CA GLN A 85 2.38 10.35 3.00
C GLN A 85 1.84 10.13 1.60
N ILE A 86 1.54 11.23 0.92
CA ILE A 86 0.86 11.23 -0.37
C ILE A 86 1.72 11.90 -1.44
N MET A 87 1.45 11.49 -2.66
CA MET A 87 1.83 12.17 -3.88
C MET A 87 0.69 13.12 -4.28
N THR A 88 0.89 13.81 -5.39
CA THR A 88 -0.05 14.78 -5.94
C THR A 88 -0.54 14.36 -7.33
N GLY A 89 -1.61 15.00 -7.81
CA GLY A 89 -2.07 14.81 -9.18
C GLY A 89 -1.01 15.20 -10.21
N ARG A 90 -0.15 16.17 -9.88
CA ARG A 90 1.04 16.48 -10.70
C ARG A 90 1.99 15.30 -10.81
N ASP A 91 2.26 14.60 -9.71
CA ASP A 91 3.10 13.39 -9.74
C ASP A 91 2.46 12.29 -10.59
N ALA A 92 1.15 12.07 -10.47
CA ALA A 92 0.43 11.10 -11.28
C ALA A 92 0.51 11.43 -12.79
N LYS A 93 0.38 12.70 -13.16
CA LYS A 93 0.56 13.16 -14.56
C LYS A 93 1.97 12.90 -15.07
N ASN A 94 2.98 13.26 -14.27
CA ASN A 94 4.39 13.05 -14.64
C ASN A 94 4.71 11.58 -14.85
N ILE A 95 4.24 10.72 -13.94
CA ILE A 95 4.44 9.27 -14.03
C ILE A 95 3.63 8.67 -15.18
N ALA A 96 2.43 9.17 -15.47
CA ALA A 96 1.67 8.74 -16.64
C ALA A 96 2.36 9.10 -17.96
N SER A 97 2.96 10.30 -18.04
CA SER A 97 3.79 10.68 -19.20
C SER A 97 4.97 9.72 -19.35
N LEU A 98 5.67 9.42 -18.26
CA LEU A 98 6.79 8.47 -18.26
C LEU A 98 6.34 7.06 -18.66
N ALA A 99 5.19 6.61 -18.15
CA ALA A 99 4.60 5.32 -18.49
C ALA A 99 4.32 5.20 -19.99
N ASN A 100 3.78 6.26 -20.58
CA ASN A 100 3.52 6.36 -22.01
C ASN A 100 4.83 6.32 -22.83
N ASP A 101 5.87 7.05 -22.40
CA ASP A 101 7.17 7.05 -23.08
C ASP A 101 7.82 5.66 -23.13
N PHE A 102 7.59 4.84 -22.10
CA PHE A 102 8.06 3.46 -22.02
C PHE A 102 7.08 2.41 -22.55
N GLY A 103 5.92 2.80 -23.09
CA GLY A 103 4.92 1.88 -23.61
C GLY A 103 4.27 0.98 -22.54
N THR A 104 4.18 1.47 -21.31
CA THR A 104 3.52 0.80 -20.17
C THR A 104 2.16 1.43 -19.89
N PHE A 105 1.27 0.70 -19.22
CA PHE A 105 0.05 1.27 -18.66
C PHE A 105 0.33 1.91 -17.29
N VAL A 106 -0.63 2.70 -16.82
CA VAL A 106 -0.57 3.33 -15.51
C VAL A 106 -1.92 3.26 -14.80
N HIS A 107 -1.89 3.02 -13.49
CA HIS A 107 -3.02 3.31 -12.61
C HIS A 107 -2.53 3.99 -11.33
N ALA A 108 -3.45 4.57 -10.56
CA ALA A 108 -3.14 5.21 -9.29
C ALA A 108 -4.25 4.92 -8.28
N PHE A 109 -3.89 4.99 -7.00
CA PHE A 109 -4.86 4.98 -5.91
C PHE A 109 -5.09 6.40 -5.41
N SER A 110 -6.32 6.89 -5.55
CA SER A 110 -6.80 8.16 -5.01
C SER A 110 -7.58 7.90 -3.71
N PRO A 111 -7.39 8.71 -2.65
CA PRO A 111 -8.24 8.64 -1.46
C PRO A 111 -9.72 8.90 -1.77
N GLU A 112 -10.01 9.73 -2.77
CA GLU A 112 -11.38 10.14 -3.12
C GLU A 112 -12.01 9.17 -4.14
N ARG A 113 -11.23 8.75 -5.14
CA ARG A 113 -11.75 8.03 -6.31
C ARG A 113 -11.43 6.53 -6.32
N GLY A 114 -10.69 6.03 -5.34
CA GLY A 114 -10.23 4.65 -5.32
C GLY A 114 -9.18 4.36 -6.39
N LEU A 115 -9.28 3.21 -7.07
CA LEU A 115 -8.36 2.83 -8.13
C LEU A 115 -8.74 3.54 -9.44
N ILE A 116 -7.87 4.41 -9.94
CA ILE A 116 -8.07 5.20 -11.15
C ILE A 116 -7.05 4.84 -12.25
N THR A 117 -7.46 4.91 -13.51
CA THR A 117 -6.56 4.67 -14.66
C THR A 117 -7.02 5.45 -15.89
N PRO A 118 -6.12 5.93 -16.77
CA PRO A 118 -6.52 6.52 -18.05
C PRO A 118 -7.14 5.48 -19.00
N GLN A 119 -6.72 4.22 -18.88
CA GLN A 119 -7.18 3.14 -19.73
C GLN A 119 -7.15 1.82 -18.97
N ASN A 120 -8.31 1.20 -18.83
CA ASN A 120 -8.39 -0.10 -18.18
C ASN A 120 -7.71 -1.19 -19.01
N ASN A 121 -7.07 -2.13 -18.32
CA ASN A 121 -6.23 -3.18 -18.89
C ASN A 121 -6.21 -4.40 -17.95
N PRO A 122 -5.74 -5.57 -18.40
CA PRO A 122 -5.77 -6.80 -17.58
C PRO A 122 -5.04 -6.69 -16.24
N TYR A 123 -3.98 -5.89 -16.15
CA TYR A 123 -3.22 -5.69 -14.91
C TYR A 123 -3.93 -4.77 -13.91
N THR A 124 -4.61 -3.73 -14.39
CA THR A 124 -5.49 -2.91 -13.54
C THR A 124 -6.69 -3.72 -13.05
N GLN A 125 -7.28 -4.56 -13.89
CA GLN A 125 -8.35 -5.46 -13.46
C GLN A 125 -7.87 -6.47 -12.43
N HIS A 126 -6.66 -7.00 -12.60
CA HIS A 126 -6.07 -7.86 -11.59
C HIS A 126 -5.91 -7.13 -10.25
N GLU A 127 -5.40 -5.89 -10.23
CA GLU A 127 -5.27 -5.08 -9.00
C GLU A 127 -6.63 -4.82 -8.33
N SER A 128 -7.67 -4.57 -9.12
CA SER A 128 -9.06 -4.41 -8.67
C SER A 128 -9.58 -5.69 -8.00
N GLU A 129 -9.42 -6.85 -8.65
CA GLU A 129 -9.93 -8.13 -8.17
C GLU A 129 -9.23 -8.61 -6.89
N ILE A 130 -7.90 -8.49 -6.82
CA ILE A 130 -7.15 -9.00 -5.66
C ILE A 130 -7.36 -8.16 -4.39
N ASN A 131 -7.79 -6.91 -4.56
CA ASN A 131 -8.00 -5.95 -3.48
C ASN A 131 -9.46 -5.59 -3.23
N ASP A 132 -10.38 -6.06 -4.08
CA ASP A 132 -11.81 -5.73 -4.01
C ASP A 132 -12.07 -4.22 -4.08
N VAL A 133 -11.46 -3.56 -5.08
CA VAL A 133 -11.57 -2.10 -5.30
C VAL A 133 -12.06 -1.81 -6.71
N ALA A 134 -13.13 -1.03 -6.85
CA ALA A 134 -13.65 -0.65 -8.16
C ALA A 134 -12.66 0.22 -8.96
N VAL A 135 -12.56 -0.04 -10.27
CA VAL A 135 -11.77 0.75 -11.21
C VAL A 135 -12.61 1.91 -11.75
N THR A 136 -12.05 3.11 -11.73
CA THR A 136 -12.62 4.29 -12.38
C THR A 136 -11.69 4.75 -13.50
N GLU A 137 -12.19 4.83 -14.74
CA GLU A 137 -11.42 5.41 -15.82
C GLU A 137 -11.42 6.94 -15.72
N VAL A 138 -10.23 7.54 -15.64
CA VAL A 138 -10.00 8.98 -15.48
C VAL A 138 -8.81 9.40 -16.34
N ASP A 139 -8.99 10.39 -17.20
CA ASP A 139 -7.85 11.03 -17.87
C ASP A 139 -7.02 11.81 -16.85
N PHE A 140 -5.79 11.37 -16.61
CA PHE A 140 -4.90 11.97 -15.63
C PHE A 140 -4.54 13.43 -15.96
N SER A 141 -4.65 13.84 -17.23
CA SER A 141 -4.44 15.24 -17.62
C SER A 141 -5.43 16.19 -16.94
N THR A 142 -6.60 15.67 -16.57
CA THR A 142 -7.70 16.42 -15.94
C THR A 142 -7.63 16.50 -14.42
N LEU A 143 -6.74 15.73 -13.78
CA LEU A 143 -6.55 15.78 -12.33
C LEU A 143 -6.11 17.19 -11.91
N SER A 144 -6.55 17.66 -10.75
CA SER A 144 -5.93 18.87 -10.19
C SER A 144 -4.48 18.58 -9.83
N ASP A 145 -3.59 19.56 -9.97
CA ASP A 145 -2.17 19.37 -9.65
C ASP A 145 -1.93 19.01 -8.17
N ASP A 146 -2.82 19.46 -7.28
CA ASP A 146 -2.81 19.23 -5.84
C ASP A 146 -3.73 18.09 -5.38
N GLU A 147 -4.39 17.39 -6.31
CA GLU A 147 -5.24 16.24 -5.96
C GLU A 147 -4.41 15.18 -5.23
N GLU A 148 -4.91 14.67 -4.11
CA GLU A 148 -4.15 13.70 -3.32
C GLU A 148 -4.09 12.34 -4.03
N ILE A 149 -2.89 11.79 -4.16
CA ILE A 149 -2.66 10.46 -4.74
C ILE A 149 -1.84 9.64 -3.75
N ILE A 150 -2.30 8.43 -3.41
CA ILE A 150 -1.64 7.58 -2.42
C ILE A 150 -0.42 6.87 -3.02
N LYS A 151 -0.58 6.40 -4.27
CA LYS A 151 0.37 5.54 -4.98
C LYS A 151 0.06 5.60 -6.48
N VAL A 152 1.09 5.56 -7.31
CA VAL A 152 0.99 5.40 -8.76
C VAL A 152 1.75 4.15 -9.16
N MET A 153 1.26 3.38 -10.14
CA MET A 153 1.93 2.17 -10.60
C MET A 153 2.08 2.16 -12.11
N MET A 154 3.30 1.88 -12.57
CA MET A 154 3.55 1.48 -13.96
C MET A 154 3.34 -0.03 -14.06
N ILE A 155 2.53 -0.46 -15.02
CA ILE A 155 2.09 -1.85 -15.16
C ILE A 155 2.14 -2.26 -16.62
N ALA A 156 2.70 -3.44 -16.89
CA ALA A 156 2.80 -4.01 -18.23
C ALA A 156 3.16 -5.49 -18.15
N ASP A 157 3.22 -6.15 -19.31
CA ASP A 157 3.83 -7.47 -19.42
C ASP A 157 5.25 -7.47 -18.82
N PRO A 158 5.68 -8.54 -18.13
CA PRO A 158 6.94 -8.54 -17.39
C PRO A 158 8.18 -8.15 -18.20
N GLU A 159 8.25 -8.55 -19.47
CA GLU A 159 9.35 -8.21 -20.37
C GLU A 159 9.38 -6.71 -20.68
N VAL A 160 8.21 -6.11 -20.93
CA VAL A 160 8.06 -4.67 -21.20
C VAL A 160 8.39 -3.87 -19.96
N LEU A 161 7.83 -4.25 -18.80
CA LEU A 161 8.08 -3.54 -17.55
C LEU A 161 9.55 -3.66 -17.12
N SER A 162 10.17 -4.82 -17.29
CA SER A 162 11.60 -5.00 -16.99
C SER A 162 12.49 -4.14 -17.89
N ALA A 163 12.18 -4.03 -19.18
CA ALA A 163 12.89 -3.15 -20.11
C ALA A 163 12.70 -1.66 -19.77
N ALA A 164 11.51 -1.27 -19.31
CA ALA A 164 11.24 0.08 -18.82
C ALA A 164 12.04 0.39 -17.54
N ILE A 165 12.00 -0.50 -16.54
CA ILE A 165 12.72 -0.35 -15.26
C ILE A 165 14.21 -0.13 -15.47
N ALA A 166 14.82 -0.87 -16.40
CA ALA A 166 16.25 -0.77 -16.73
C ALA A 166 16.65 0.61 -17.30
N GLN A 167 15.69 1.39 -17.81
CA GLN A 167 15.91 2.69 -18.43
C GLN A 167 15.37 3.85 -17.59
N LEU A 168 14.78 3.59 -16.41
CA LEU A 168 14.26 4.65 -15.54
C LEU A 168 15.40 5.55 -15.07
N PRO A 169 15.20 6.88 -15.06
CA PRO A 169 16.24 7.81 -14.65
C PRO A 169 16.50 7.69 -13.14
N ALA A 170 17.77 7.82 -12.73
CA ALA A 170 18.16 7.76 -11.32
C ALA A 170 17.42 8.80 -10.45
N SER A 171 17.12 9.97 -11.00
CA SER A 171 16.36 11.03 -10.34
C SER A 171 14.95 10.60 -9.91
N LEU A 172 14.36 9.58 -10.55
CA LEU A 172 13.05 9.05 -10.16
C LEU A 172 13.13 8.36 -8.80
N TYR A 173 14.22 7.63 -8.54
CA TYR A 173 14.48 6.94 -7.28
C TYR A 173 14.87 7.91 -6.14
N GLU A 174 15.27 9.13 -6.47
CA GLU A 174 15.47 10.22 -5.50
C GLU A 174 14.15 10.91 -5.15
N GLN A 175 13.23 11.00 -6.11
CA GLN A 175 11.93 11.67 -5.94
C GLN A 175 10.88 10.78 -5.27
N TYR A 176 10.94 9.47 -5.50
CA TYR A 176 9.90 8.53 -5.06
C TYR A 176 10.49 7.30 -4.38
N THR A 177 9.68 6.69 -3.51
CA THR A 177 9.93 5.29 -3.14
C THR A 177 9.47 4.42 -4.30
N VAL A 178 10.40 3.66 -4.89
CA VAL A 178 10.14 2.78 -6.03
C VAL A 178 10.27 1.32 -5.61
N VAL A 179 9.24 0.51 -5.80
CA VAL A 179 9.21 -0.90 -5.41
C VAL A 179 8.60 -1.74 -6.53
N GLN A 180 9.29 -2.79 -6.98
CA GLN A 180 8.69 -3.80 -7.85
C GLN A 180 8.05 -4.89 -6.98
N SER A 181 6.71 -4.92 -6.90
CA SER A 181 5.99 -5.85 -6.02
C SER A 181 5.58 -7.15 -6.72
N ALA A 182 5.50 -7.14 -8.05
CA ALA A 182 5.31 -8.31 -8.89
C ALA A 182 6.04 -8.10 -10.23
N PRO A 183 6.29 -9.15 -11.03
CA PRO A 183 6.94 -9.01 -12.33
C PRO A 183 6.27 -8.00 -13.28
N PHE A 184 4.97 -7.76 -13.11
CA PHE A 184 4.13 -6.85 -13.90
C PHE A 184 3.70 -5.58 -13.15
N PHE A 185 4.19 -5.34 -11.92
CA PHE A 185 3.85 -4.18 -11.09
C PHE A 185 5.09 -3.44 -10.58
N LEU A 186 5.23 -2.18 -10.99
CA LEU A 186 6.18 -1.23 -10.42
C LEU A 186 5.41 -0.12 -9.69
N GLU A 187 5.71 0.06 -8.42
CA GLU A 187 5.05 0.98 -7.52
C GLU A 187 5.89 2.22 -7.28
N LEU A 188 5.26 3.40 -7.37
CA LEU A 188 5.83 4.69 -7.05
C LEU A 188 4.97 5.36 -5.97
N MET A 189 5.62 5.81 -4.90
CA MET A 189 4.97 6.41 -3.73
C MET A 189 5.78 7.61 -3.24
N ASN A 190 5.22 8.36 -2.30
CA ASN A 190 5.95 9.42 -1.61
C ASN A 190 7.30 8.88 -1.06
N PRO A 191 8.39 9.65 -1.10
CA PRO A 191 9.71 9.19 -0.64
C PRO A 191 9.76 8.84 0.85
N ASN A 192 8.78 9.28 1.63
CA ASN A 192 8.63 8.93 3.05
C ASN A 192 7.69 7.73 3.29
N SER A 193 7.18 7.10 2.23
CA SER A 193 6.35 5.89 2.29
C SER A 193 7.22 4.64 2.33
N ASN A 194 7.53 4.20 3.55
CA ASN A 194 8.26 2.97 3.79
C ASN A 194 7.75 2.29 5.06
N LYS A 195 7.79 0.95 5.08
CA LYS A 195 7.40 0.15 6.25
C LYS A 195 8.43 0.23 7.39
N ALA A 196 9.63 0.76 7.14
CA ALA A 196 10.74 0.79 8.08
C ALA A 196 11.31 2.19 8.29
N PRO A 197 11.48 2.67 9.54
CA PRO A 197 11.14 2.03 10.81
C PRO A 197 9.67 2.27 11.19
N VAL A 198 8.96 1.21 11.60
CA VAL A 198 7.57 1.27 12.11
C VAL A 198 7.42 2.27 13.26
N SER A 199 8.46 2.50 14.06
CA SER A 199 8.46 3.50 15.13
C SER A 199 8.28 4.95 14.64
N LEU A 200 8.68 5.25 13.39
CA LEU A 200 8.45 6.55 12.75
C LEU A 200 7.05 6.66 12.12
N CYS A 201 6.34 5.53 11.99
CA CYS A 201 4.99 5.48 11.44
C CYS A 201 3.90 5.71 12.51
N TRP A 202 4.27 5.72 13.80
CA TRP A 202 3.33 5.76 14.92
C TRP A 202 3.22 7.16 15.56
N PRO A 203 2.03 7.57 16.03
CA PRO A 203 1.87 8.79 16.83
C PRO A 203 2.77 8.79 18.04
N SER A 204 3.31 9.96 18.39
CA SER A 204 4.13 10.16 19.59
C SER A 204 3.46 9.69 20.88
N THR A 205 2.12 9.73 20.95
CA THR A 205 1.31 9.28 22.10
C THR A 205 1.27 7.77 22.28
N LEU A 206 1.43 6.99 21.20
CA LEU A 206 1.56 5.52 21.28
C LEU A 206 3.04 5.12 21.30
N ALA A 207 3.91 5.86 20.61
CA ALA A 207 5.35 5.67 20.69
C ALA A 207 5.90 5.87 22.11
N SER A 208 5.29 6.75 22.91
CA SER A 208 5.59 6.90 24.35
C SER A 208 5.10 5.71 25.17
N ALA A 209 3.90 5.18 24.90
CA ALA A 209 3.40 3.93 25.49
C ALA A 209 4.29 2.73 25.13
N LEU A 210 4.93 2.74 23.96
CA LEU A 210 5.91 1.74 23.55
C LEU A 210 7.29 1.89 24.26
N ARG A 211 7.62 3.06 24.80
CA ARG A 211 8.93 3.37 25.44
C ARG A 211 9.02 3.19 26.97
N MET A 212 7.90 3.02 27.69
CA MET A 212 7.88 2.76 29.16
C MET A 212 7.70 1.29 29.52
#